data_AF-A0AA37XE62-F1
#
_entry.id   AF-A0AA37XE62-F1
#
_cell.length_a   1.000
_cell.length_b   1.000
_cell.length_c   1.000
_cell.angle_alpha   90.00
_cell.angle_beta   90.00
_cell.angle_gamma   90.00
#
_symmetry.space_group_name_H-M   'P 1'
#
loop_
_entity.id
_entity.type
_entity.pdbx_description
1 polymer ?
#
loop_
_entity_poly.entity_id
_entity_poly.type
_entity_poly.pdbx_seq_one_letter_code
_entity_poly.pdbx_strand_id
1 'polypeptide(L)' 'MTPGNEASRDVLEAMTAAAPAGRVGRPIDIAHAVRFLSSDEAAYIHGTVLEVDGGIVAARVS' A
#
# COMPACT_ATOMS: atom_id res chain seq x y z
N MET A 1 3.12 9.94 -6.41
CA MET A 1 2.88 8.86 -7.37
C MET A 1 4.24 8.39 -7.87
N THR A 2 4.42 7.08 -8.06
CA THR A 2 5.67 6.55 -8.62
C THR A 2 5.86 7.06 -10.05
N PRO A 3 7.05 7.57 -10.44
CA PRO A 3 7.31 7.98 -11.81
C PRO A 3 6.99 6.87 -12.82
N GLY A 4 6.41 7.23 -13.97
CA GLY A 4 6.01 6.29 -15.03
C GLY A 4 4.54 5.87 -14.99
N ASN A 5 3.78 6.28 -13.98
CA ASN A 5 2.35 5.99 -13.85
C ASN A 5 1.44 7.19 -14.20
N GLU A 6 1.99 8.26 -14.78
CA GLU A 6 1.28 9.51 -15.03
C GLU A 6 0.05 9.32 -15.93
N ALA A 7 0.18 8.52 -16.99
CA ALA A 7 -0.92 8.23 -17.92
C ALA A 7 -2.05 7.39 -17.28
N SER A 8 -1.78 6.70 -16.18
CA SER A 8 -2.72 5.80 -15.51
C SER A 8 -3.38 6.44 -14.29
N ARG A 9 -3.18 7.74 -14.06
CA ARG A 9 -3.67 8.46 -12.88
C ARG A 9 -5.15 8.22 -12.63
N ASP A 10 -5.99 8.49 -13.61
CA ASP A 10 -7.45 8.42 -13.46
C ASP A 10 -7.92 6.99 -13.12
N VAL A 11 -7.24 5.99 -13.71
CA VAL A 11 -7.50 4.57 -13.41
C VAL A 11 -7.10 4.24 -11.97
N LEU A 12 -5.93 4.70 -11.51
CA LEU A 12 -5.48 4.48 -10.14
C LEU A 12 -6.38 5.17 -9.11
N GLU A 13 -6.85 6.38 -9.41
CA GLU A 13 -7.78 7.12 -8.57
C GLU A 13 -9.13 6.39 -8.49
N ALA A 14 -9.69 5.93 -9.62
CA ALA A 14 -10.92 5.15 -9.65
C ALA A 14 -10.78 3.81 -8.89
N MET A 15 -9.67 3.10 -9.05
CA MET A 15 -9.43 1.83 -8.36
C MET A 15 -9.33 1.98 -6.84
N THR A 16 -8.81 3.10 -6.36
CA THR A 16 -8.52 3.34 -4.93
C THR A 16 -9.64 4.08 -4.20
N ALA A 17 -10.60 4.65 -4.92
CA ALA A 17 -11.74 5.37 -4.35
C ALA A 17 -12.59 4.52 -3.38
N ALA A 18 -12.74 3.23 -3.67
CA ALA A 18 -13.49 2.30 -2.81
C ALA A 18 -12.62 1.62 -1.73
N ALA A 19 -11.31 1.86 -1.74
CA ALA A 19 -10.42 1.35 -0.71
C ALA A 19 -10.68 2.07 0.62
N PRO A 20 -10.47 1.44 1.78
CA PRO A 20 -10.51 2.11 3.08
C PRO A 20 -9.63 3.38 3.14
N ALA A 21 -8.47 3.37 2.48
CA ALA A 21 -7.60 4.55 2.42
C ALA A 21 -8.12 5.66 1.48
N GLY A 22 -9.01 5.34 0.53
CA GLY A 22 -9.64 6.31 -0.39
C GLY A 22 -8.70 7.10 -1.30
N ARG A 23 -7.45 6.64 -1.47
CA ARG A 23 -6.43 7.36 -2.25
C ARG A 23 -5.38 6.45 -2.85
N VAL A 24 -4.70 6.95 -3.87
CA VAL A 24 -3.51 6.31 -4.44
C VAL A 24 -2.37 6.30 -3.40
N GLY A 25 -1.73 5.13 -3.28
CA GLY A 25 -0.54 4.95 -2.45
C GLY A 25 0.60 5.86 -2.88
N ARG A 26 1.37 6.34 -1.91
CA ARG A 26 2.57 7.14 -2.13
C ARG A 26 3.80 6.30 -1.75
N PRO A 27 4.97 6.55 -2.36
CA PRO A 27 6.20 5.84 -1.99
C PRO A 27 6.50 5.84 -0.48
N ILE A 28 6.15 6.93 0.21
CA ILE A 28 6.33 7.05 1.67
C ILE A 28 5.49 6.05 2.48
N ASP A 29 4.32 5.63 1.98
CA ASP A 29 3.47 4.66 2.68
C ASP A 29 4.16 3.28 2.72
N ILE A 30 4.86 2.89 1.64
CA ILE A 30 5.69 1.68 1.59
C ILE A 30 6.94 1.84 2.46
N ALA A 31 7.61 2.99 2.39
CA ALA A 31 8.83 3.23 3.13
C ALA A 31 8.63 3.14 4.65
N HIS A 32 7.46 3.55 5.17
CA HIS A 32 7.14 3.37 6.58
C HIS A 32 7.00 1.90 6.99
N ALA A 33 6.36 1.07 6.17
CA ALA A 33 6.25 -0.36 6.41
C ALA A 33 7.63 -1.05 6.37
N VAL A 34 8.46 -0.69 5.40
CA VAL A 34 9.86 -1.16 5.33
C VAL A 34 10.64 -0.73 6.57
N ARG A 35 10.52 0.54 6.99
CA ARG A 35 11.19 1.03 8.20
C ARG A 35 10.79 0.23 9.43
N PHE A 36 9.50 -0.11 9.59
CA PHE A 36 9.02 -0.94 10.69
C PHE A 36 9.60 -2.36 10.61
N LEU A 37 9.49 -3.02 9.45
CA LEU A 37 9.99 -4.39 9.29
C LEU A 37 11.51 -4.51 9.46
N SER A 38 12.25 -3.43 9.19
CA SER A 38 13.70 -3.37 9.39
C SER A 38 14.13 -2.91 10.79
N SER A 39 13.18 -2.58 11.69
CA SER A 39 13.50 -2.15 13.05
C SER A 39 13.52 -3.33 14.03
N ASP A 40 14.10 -3.11 15.21
CA ASP A 40 14.09 -4.08 16.31
C ASP A 40 12.66 -4.40 16.80
N GLU A 41 11.68 -3.53 16.53
CA GLU A 41 10.28 -3.75 16.91
C GLU A 41 9.65 -4.94 16.15
N ALA A 42 10.19 -5.27 14.97
CA ALA A 42 9.75 -6.39 14.15
C ALA A 42 10.55 -7.69 14.38
N ALA A 43 11.38 -7.76 15.43
CA ALA A 43 12.34 -8.85 15.65
C ALA A 43 11.76 -10.27 15.74
N TYR A 44 10.44 -10.43 15.89
CA TYR A 44 9.78 -11.75 15.90
C TYR A 44 8.88 -12.00 14.68
N ILE A 45 8.85 -11.07 13.73
CA ILE A 45 8.05 -11.16 12.51
C ILE A 45 8.91 -11.77 11.40
N HIS A 46 8.62 -13.01 11.03
CA HIS A 46 9.34 -13.74 9.99
C HIS A 46 8.39 -14.50 9.08
N GLY A 47 8.82 -14.72 7.82
CA GLY A 47 8.10 -15.61 6.89
C GLY A 47 6.70 -15.13 6.49
N THR A 48 6.42 -13.84 6.63
CA THR A 48 5.11 -13.24 6.32
C THR A 48 5.19 -12.17 5.24
N VAL A 49 4.07 -11.93 4.57
CA VAL A 49 3.88 -10.83 3.62
C VAL A 49 3.01 -9.77 4.31
N LEU A 50 3.52 -8.55 4.41
CA LEU A 50 2.77 -7.40 4.89
C LEU A 50 2.20 -6.62 3.69
N GLU A 51 0.89 -6.72 3.49
CA GLU A 51 0.20 -5.96 2.45
C GLU A 51 0.13 -4.46 2.82
N VAL A 52 0.54 -3.60 1.89
CA VAL A 52 0.51 -2.13 2.04
C VAL A 52 -0.20 -1.53 0.83
N ASP A 53 -1.50 -1.76 0.77
CA ASP A 53 -2.32 -1.54 -0.43
C ASP A 53 -3.49 -0.56 -0.20
N GLY A 54 -3.55 0.08 0.97
CA GLY A 54 -4.66 0.96 1.35
C GLY A 54 -5.97 0.22 1.63
N GLY A 55 -5.92 -1.11 1.80
CA GLY A 55 -7.05 -1.98 2.10
C GLY A 55 -7.84 -2.46 0.87
N ILE A 56 -7.29 -2.33 -0.34
CA ILE A 56 -7.96 -2.75 -1.58
C ILE A 56 -8.25 -4.25 -1.59
N VAL A 57 -7.30 -5.07 -1.15
CA VAL A 57 -7.43 -6.54 -1.15
C VAL A 57 -8.46 -6.98 -0.11
N ALA A 58 -8.44 -6.37 1.08
CA ALA A 58 -9.37 -6.71 2.15
C ALA A 58 -10.80 -6.21 1.91
N ALA A 59 -10.98 -5.05 1.25
CA ALA A 59 -12.30 -4.48 0.98
C ALA A 59 -12.98 -5.06 -0.26
N ARG A 60 -12.23 -5.71 -1.16
CA ARG A 60 -12.81 -6.51 -2.24
C ARG A 60 -13.35 -7.82 -1.68
N VAL A 61 -14.50 -7.74 -1.03
CA VAL A 61 -15.30 -8.92 -0.74
C VAL A 61 -15.82 -9.45 -2.07
N SER A 62 -15.47 -10.70 -2.38
CA SER A 62 -16.01 -11.48 -3.50
C SER A 62 -17.51 -11.69 -3.38
#